data_AF-A7RWA6-F1
#
_entry.id   AF-A7RWA6-F1
#
_cell.length_a   1.000
_cell.length_b   1.000
_cell.length_c   1.000
_cell.angle_alpha   90.00
_cell.angle_beta   90.00
_cell.angle_gamma   90.00
#
_symmetry.space_group_name_H-M   'P 1'
#
loop_
_entity.id
_entity.type
_entity.pdbx_description
1 polymer ?
#
loop_
_entity_poly.entity_id
_entity_poly.type
_entity_poly.pdbx_seq_one_letter_code
_entity_poly.pdbx_strand_id
1 'polypeptide(L)' 'MPTSCVSYYYSGTSAPGWLNGAHPSVADGVVTRTVCYSWMSSCCDFSNNIRVRNCGEFYVYELSASPQCHLRYC' A
#
# COMPACT_ATOMS: atom_id res chain seq x y z
N MET A 1 -4.24 0.35 5.70
CA MET A 1 -3.96 0.78 4.32
C MET A 1 -5.18 0.67 3.42
N PRO A 2 -5.49 1.69 2.60
CA PRO A 2 -6.55 1.64 1.59
C PRO A 2 -6.26 0.58 0.50
N THR A 3 -7.29 -0.02 -0.07
CA THR A 3 -7.18 -0.98 -1.20
C THR A 3 -7.61 -0.40 -2.54
N SER A 4 -7.82 0.91 -2.58
CA SER A 4 -8.23 1.66 -3.77
C SER A 4 -7.39 2.91 -3.90
N CYS A 5 -7.29 3.42 -5.12
CA CYS A 5 -6.59 4.65 -5.40
C CYS A 5 -7.10 5.79 -4.51
N VAL A 6 -6.17 6.45 -3.83
CA VAL A 6 -6.39 7.65 -3.05
C VAL A 6 -5.86 8.85 -3.81
N SER A 7 -6.48 10.02 -3.66
CA SER A 7 -6.04 11.23 -4.36
C SER A 7 -4.65 11.67 -3.92
N TYR A 8 -3.96 12.41 -4.78
CA TYR A 8 -2.81 13.22 -4.41
C TYR A 8 -3.15 14.14 -3.21
N TYR A 9 -2.18 14.39 -2.32
CA TYR A 9 -2.38 15.13 -1.05
C TYR A 9 -3.43 14.55 -0.09
N TYR A 10 -3.55 13.23 0.00
CA TYR A 10 -4.42 12.57 0.97
C TYR A 10 -3.69 12.28 2.30
N SER A 11 -4.41 12.40 3.43
CA SER A 11 -3.91 12.04 4.77
C SER A 11 -2.54 12.63 5.15
N GLY A 12 -2.28 13.89 4.78
CA GLY A 12 -1.07 14.61 5.19
C GLY A 12 0.23 14.19 4.49
N THR A 13 0.13 13.49 3.35
CA THR A 13 1.26 13.17 2.49
C THR A 13 0.99 13.59 1.05
N SER A 14 2.02 14.04 0.33
CA SER A 14 1.90 14.37 -1.09
C SER A 14 1.73 13.11 -1.94
N ALA A 15 2.40 12.00 -1.60
CA ALA A 15 2.31 10.76 -2.36
C ALA A 15 1.83 9.59 -1.48
N PRO A 16 0.52 9.46 -1.25
CA PRO A 16 -0.05 8.40 -0.42
C PRO A 16 0.01 7.03 -1.11
N GLY A 17 0.50 6.05 -0.36
CA GLY A 17 0.57 4.65 -0.76
C GLY A 17 -0.70 3.89 -0.42
N TRP A 18 -1.23 3.15 -1.39
CA TRP A 18 -2.38 2.27 -1.25
C TRP A 18 -2.07 0.87 -1.78
N LEU A 19 -2.72 -0.13 -1.22
CA LEU A 19 -2.54 -1.52 -1.60
C LEU A 19 -3.22 -1.80 -2.94
N ASN A 20 -2.45 -2.17 -3.96
CA ASN A 20 -2.99 -2.55 -5.26
C ASN A 20 -3.53 -3.98 -5.19
N GLY A 21 -4.83 -4.08 -4.88
CA GLY A 21 -5.56 -5.33 -4.78
C GLY A 21 -6.16 -5.55 -3.38
N ALA A 22 -6.81 -6.71 -3.21
CA ALA A 22 -7.45 -7.06 -1.96
C ALA A 22 -6.43 -7.54 -0.90
N HIS A 23 -6.77 -7.29 0.35
CA HIS A 23 -6.11 -7.92 1.48
C HIS A 23 -6.25 -9.45 1.42
N PRO A 24 -5.24 -10.23 1.88
CA PRO A 24 -5.35 -11.68 1.93
C PRO A 24 -6.46 -12.14 2.87
N SER A 25 -6.97 -13.35 2.62
CA SER A 25 -7.71 -14.14 3.60
C SER A 25 -6.76 -14.79 4.61
N VAL A 26 -7.29 -15.32 5.70
CA VAL A 26 -6.49 -16.07 6.70
C VAL A 26 -5.84 -17.31 6.07
N ALA A 27 -6.54 -17.97 5.13
CA ALA A 27 -6.06 -19.18 4.47
C ALA A 27 -4.88 -18.91 3.50
N ASP A 28 -4.75 -17.69 2.98
CA ASP A 28 -3.69 -17.32 2.05
C ASP A 28 -2.30 -17.22 2.72
N GLY A 29 -2.27 -17.08 4.05
CA GLY A 29 -1.01 -16.92 4.79
C GLY A 29 -0.29 -15.60 4.48
N VAL A 30 1.02 -15.66 4.28
CA VAL A 30 1.85 -14.50 3.92
C VAL A 30 1.86 -14.37 2.40
N VAL A 31 1.34 -13.26 1.89
CA VAL A 31 1.33 -12.98 0.45
C VAL A 31 2.10 -11.70 0.13
N THR A 32 2.65 -11.66 -1.08
CA THR A 32 3.23 -10.44 -1.63
C THR A 32 2.11 -9.58 -2.25
N ARG A 33 2.13 -8.29 -1.94
CA ARG A 33 1.24 -7.29 -2.55
C ARG A 33 2.05 -6.09 -3.00
N THR A 34 1.57 -5.44 -4.05
CA THR A 34 2.16 -4.21 -4.56
C THR A 34 1.47 -3.03 -3.90
N VAL A 35 2.23 -2.10 -3.35
CA VAL A 35 1.74 -0.79 -2.95
C VAL A 35 1.99 0.17 -4.11
N CYS A 36 0.95 0.87 -4.52
CA CYS A 36 1.01 1.95 -5.49
C CYS A 36 0.97 3.29 -4.76
N TYR A 37 1.71 4.27 -5.26
CA TYR A 37 1.66 5.64 -4.72
C TYR A 37 1.03 6.57 -5.74
N SER A 38 0.01 7.28 -5.28
CA SER A 38 -0.68 8.26 -6.11
C SER A 38 0.12 9.55 -6.19
N TRP A 39 0.31 10.06 -7.40
CA TRP A 39 1.00 11.32 -7.65
C TRP A 39 0.32 12.07 -8.79
N MET A 40 0.03 13.36 -8.56
CA MET A 40 -0.71 14.22 -9.51
C MET A 40 -2.00 13.55 -10.02
N SER A 41 -2.03 13.14 -11.30
CA SER A 41 -3.19 12.53 -11.97
C SER A 41 -3.12 11.01 -12.08
N SER A 42 -2.05 10.39 -11.59
CA SER A 42 -1.83 8.94 -11.68
C SER A 42 -2.00 8.28 -10.33
N CYS A 43 -2.65 7.12 -10.35
CA CYS A 43 -2.87 6.30 -9.15
C CYS A 43 -1.66 5.44 -8.80
N CYS A 44 -0.67 5.27 -9.68
CA CYS A 44 0.45 4.37 -9.44
C CYS A 44 1.71 4.82 -10.21
N ASP A 45 2.19 6.03 -9.93
CA ASP A 45 3.44 6.50 -10.53
C ASP A 45 4.67 5.83 -9.93
N PHE A 46 4.58 5.48 -8.65
CA PHE A 46 5.58 4.69 -7.97
C PHE A 46 4.93 3.44 -7.40
N SER A 47 5.71 2.38 -7.28
CA SER A 47 5.26 1.18 -6.58
C SER A 47 6.41 0.41 -5.97
N ASN A 48 6.09 -0.39 -4.96
CA ASN A 48 7.00 -1.39 -4.44
C ASN A 48 6.21 -2.57 -3.83
N ASN A 49 6.89 -3.69 -3.68
CA ASN A 49 6.29 -4.89 -3.10
C ASN A 49 6.48 -4.92 -1.58
N ILE A 50 5.42 -5.30 -0.88
CA ILE A 50 5.39 -5.57 0.55
C ILE A 50 4.90 -6.99 0.77
N ARG A 51 5.11 -7.53 1.98
CA ARG A 51 4.40 -8.74 2.41
C ARG A 51 3.29 -8.36 3.38
N VAL A 52 2.17 -9.05 3.25
CA VAL A 52 1.02 -8.87 4.14
C VAL A 52 0.49 -10.22 4.55
N ARG A 53 0.07 -10.32 5.81
CA ARG A 53 -0.59 -11.49 6.37
C ARG A 53 -1.87 -11.07 7.06
N ASN A 54 -2.93 -11.85 6.86
CA ASN A 54 -4.16 -11.74 7.64
C ASN A 54 -4.07 -12.63 8.88
N CYS A 55 -4.21 -12.05 10.07
CA CYS A 55 -4.21 -12.75 11.35
C CYS A 55 -5.62 -12.96 11.93
N GLY A 56 -6.67 -12.72 11.14
CA GLY A 56 -8.08 -12.82 11.53
C GLY A 56 -8.64 -11.48 11.98
N GLU A 57 -8.14 -10.96 13.10
CA GLU A 57 -8.62 -9.68 13.68
C GLU A 57 -7.90 -8.46 13.12
N PHE A 58 -6.67 -8.64 12.63
CA PHE A 58 -5.82 -7.57 12.11
C PHE A 58 -4.90 -8.07 11.00
N TYR A 59 -4.30 -7.12 10.30
CA TYR A 59 -3.31 -7.38 9.26
C TYR A 59 -1.92 -6.99 9.76
N VAL A 60 -0.93 -7.82 9.43
CA VAL A 60 0.48 -7.50 9.67
C VAL A 60 1.14 -7.23 8.32
N TYR A 61 1.83 -6.10 8.22
CA TYR A 61 2.52 -5.67 7.02
C TYR A 61 4.02 -5.64 7.29
N GLU A 62 4.78 -6.34 6.44
CA GLU A 62 6.23 -6.21 6.36
C GLU A 62 6.51 -5.22 5.23
N LEU A 63 6.62 -3.95 5.62
CA LEU A 63 6.85 -2.83 4.71
C LEU A 63 8.32 -2.79 4.29
N SER A 64 8.58 -2.62 3.01
CA SER A 64 9.91 -2.32 2.51
C SER A 64 10.14 -0.80 2.50
N ALA A 65 11.40 -0.38 2.36
CA ALA A 65 11.71 1.05 2.23
C ALA A 65 10.97 1.62 1.01
N SER A 66 10.40 2.82 1.17
CA SER A 66 9.76 3.48 0.05
C SER A 66 10.80 3.83 -1.03
N PRO A 67 10.47 3.69 -2.32
CA PRO A 67 11.46 3.90 -3.38
C PRO A 67 11.87 5.36 -3.58
N GLN A 68 11.16 6.34 -2.98
CA GLN A 68 11.38 7.79 -3.13
C GLN A 68 11.01 8.56 -1.85
N CYS A 69 11.57 9.75 -1.67
CA CYS A 69 11.49 10.54 -0.42
C CYS A 69 10.08 11.01 -0.02
N HIS A 70 9.19 11.25 -0.98
CA HIS A 70 7.86 11.84 -0.73
C HIS A 70 6.74 10.80 -0.57
N LEU A 71 7.09 9.52 -0.59
CA LEU A 71 6.17 8.39 -0.53
C LEU A 71 5.91 7.97 0.91
N ARG A 72 4.63 7.81 1.28
CA ARG A 72 4.25 7.31 2.61
C ARG A 72 3.16 6.27 2.52
N TYR A 73 3.28 5.22 3.33
CA TYR A 73 2.21 4.23 3.53
C TYR A 73 1.04 4.87 4.30
N CYS A 74 -0.18 4.67 3.80
CA CYS A 74 -1.42 5.09 4.48
C CYS A 74 -2.03 3.98 5.34
#